data_AF-A0A9E2U716-F1
#
_entry.id   AF-A0A9E2U716-F1
#
_cell.length_a   1.000
_cell.length_b   1.000
_cell.length_c   1.000
_cell.angle_alpha   90.00
_cell.angle_beta   90.00
_cell.angle_gamma   90.00
#
_symmetry.space_group_name_H-M   'P 1'
#
loop_
_entity.id
_entity.type
_entity.pdbx_description
1 polymer ?
#
loop_
_entity_poly.entity_id
_entity_poly.type
_entity_poly.pdbx_seq_one_letter_code
_entity_poly.pdbx_strand_id
1 'polypeptide(L)'
;MLALAALALATAGAASSAPGPKDPPFSKPSVAPSSYVAAPPVTWVSAAGGGTPCGGNAFGVICYTPSDMDKIYDVPAAANGAGQTIIIVDAFGNPTLKSDLAQFDFENGLPDPSLTILGNNGTGNPNDPNVQGWQVETNLDVEWAHGMAPKANIVLSIAHNDNAHDLTDAVQHALGKYPGAIVSQSFGADETFVKRGFIDDLSAHRVYAAASGLGDTVIAATGDFGASGDGDTGIVAWYPATDPLVTAIGGTQGADDFYTIPNGPYAGLTVEGPYGLQSNLGGYGAEATWNETLFGGGATGGAPSQLFPAPGYQQGVTGYSKRTVPDVALNASENAGSLVVFEGMHGVVGGTSASTAEWAGILALVDQVRAAAGNGPLGPANGALYAVDRAHPDAFHDITVGNNTFDPEIPGFSAGPGYDLTTGLGSPDVAKLLGYLANVPGAPVQSHLMDVTCQNQQLTGSYHNVHVQKGSYCDLLNATVQGNVESDGATGISIVGTTVSGDLHIHNTSGAGDPLHLGLNVICNSIVLGNGEVQNSSSLAPFSVGGVGCASSADITGNIGSVFGNDLHFSNNASTSSDVSNNTVFGNLECNHDGAVGGGGNQAGHLSGQCMGTLLPQN
;
A
#
# COMPACT_ATOMS: atom_id res chain seq x y z
N MET A 1 53.80 48.07 50.29
CA MET A 1 53.48 47.78 48.88
C MET A 1 52.12 47.13 48.85
N LEU A 2 51.10 47.92 48.51
CA LEU A 2 49.71 47.49 48.33
C LEU A 2 49.60 46.77 46.97
N ALA A 3 48.93 45.62 46.91
CA ALA A 3 48.51 44.99 45.66
C ALA A 3 46.99 45.14 45.53
N LEU A 4 46.57 45.84 44.47
CA LEU A 4 45.20 46.09 44.06
C LEU A 4 44.62 44.84 43.38
N ALA A 5 43.46 44.38 43.81
CA ALA A 5 42.65 43.40 43.08
C ALA A 5 41.85 44.11 41.98
N ALA A 6 42.01 43.70 40.72
CA ALA A 6 41.22 44.19 39.60
C ALA A 6 40.07 43.20 39.32
N LEU A 7 38.84 43.71 39.38
CA LEU A 7 37.60 43.04 39.05
C LEU A 7 37.44 43.03 37.52
N ALA A 8 37.48 41.87 36.86
CA ALA A 8 37.18 41.75 35.44
C ALA A 8 35.68 41.47 35.26
N LEU A 9 34.94 42.46 34.73
CA LEU A 9 33.59 42.25 34.20
C LEU A 9 33.68 41.39 32.93
N ALA A 10 33.13 40.18 32.97
CA ALA A 10 32.85 39.42 31.76
C ALA A 10 31.56 39.97 31.12
N THR A 11 31.69 40.67 30.00
CA THR A 11 30.55 41.01 29.16
C THR A 11 30.09 39.75 28.44
N ALA A 12 28.91 39.23 28.80
CA ALA A 12 28.22 38.21 28.02
C ALA A 12 27.85 38.82 26.65
N GLY A 13 28.58 38.44 25.59
CA GLY A 13 28.17 38.72 24.23
C GLY A 13 26.92 37.91 23.93
N ALA A 14 25.81 38.58 23.67
CA ALA A 14 24.63 37.95 23.10
C ALA A 14 25.01 37.38 21.73
N ALA A 15 25.11 36.06 21.60
CA ALA A 15 25.14 35.40 20.32
C ALA A 15 23.76 35.61 19.69
N SER A 16 23.68 36.45 18.66
CA SER A 16 22.50 36.56 17.82
C SER A 16 22.34 35.24 17.06
N SER A 17 21.43 34.38 17.48
CA SER A 17 20.93 33.29 16.66
C SER A 17 20.25 33.91 15.44
N ALA A 18 20.83 33.71 14.26
CA ALA A 18 20.11 33.99 13.02
C ALA A 18 18.80 33.18 13.03
N PRO A 19 17.66 33.76 12.58
CA PRO A 19 16.46 32.96 12.36
C PRO A 19 16.81 31.82 11.42
N GLY A 20 16.43 30.59 11.76
CA GLY A 20 16.48 29.49 10.81
C GLY A 20 15.68 29.84 9.54
N PRO A 21 15.98 29.22 8.40
CA PRO A 21 15.11 29.34 7.23
C PRO A 21 13.69 28.98 7.66
N LYS A 22 12.71 29.83 7.31
CA LYS A 22 11.30 29.43 7.41
C LYS A 22 11.08 28.43 6.29
N ASP A 23 10.68 27.21 6.62
CA ASP A 23 10.30 26.24 5.61
C ASP A 23 9.16 26.84 4.75
N PRO A 24 9.19 26.64 3.42
CA PRO A 24 8.10 27.06 2.56
C PRO A 24 6.81 26.31 2.95
N PRO A 25 5.61 26.88 2.69
CA PRO A 25 4.36 26.14 2.89
C PRO A 25 4.39 24.81 2.15
N PHE A 26 3.79 23.77 2.72
CA PHE A 26 3.61 22.44 2.12
C PHE A 26 3.06 22.62 0.71
N SER A 27 3.93 22.33 -0.26
CA SER A 27 3.69 22.64 -1.66
C SER A 27 3.41 21.38 -2.43
N LYS A 28 2.42 21.44 -3.31
CA LYS A 28 2.06 20.35 -4.21
C LYS A 28 3.28 19.89 -5.02
N PRO A 29 3.56 18.57 -5.05
CA PRO A 29 4.68 18.04 -5.80
C PRO A 29 4.43 18.15 -7.31
N SER A 30 5.48 18.50 -8.06
CA SER A 30 5.46 18.53 -9.53
C SER A 30 6.00 17.20 -10.07
N VAL A 31 5.19 16.16 -10.06
CA VAL A 31 5.56 14.84 -10.61
C VAL A 31 4.92 14.58 -11.97
N ALA A 32 5.43 13.58 -12.69
CA ALA A 32 4.82 13.15 -13.94
C ALA A 32 3.41 12.55 -13.69
N PRO A 33 2.46 12.69 -14.62
CA PRO A 33 1.10 12.15 -14.45
C PRO A 33 1.02 10.63 -14.23
N SER A 34 2.09 9.88 -14.57
CA SER A 34 2.20 8.43 -14.38
C SER A 34 2.94 8.04 -13.10
N SER A 35 3.38 9.01 -12.30
CA SER A 35 4.13 8.78 -11.06
C SER A 35 3.22 8.91 -9.85
N TYR A 36 3.45 8.09 -8.84
CA TYR A 36 2.91 8.30 -7.51
C TYR A 36 3.74 9.33 -6.74
N VAL A 37 3.10 9.90 -5.73
CA VAL A 37 3.68 10.87 -4.80
C VAL A 37 3.74 10.25 -3.42
N ALA A 38 4.93 10.30 -2.82
CA ALA A 38 5.18 10.18 -1.39
C ALA A 38 5.87 11.47 -0.94
N ALA A 39 5.15 12.33 -0.23
CA ALA A 39 5.63 13.65 0.14
C ALA A 39 5.14 14.01 1.54
N PRO A 40 5.61 13.29 2.57
CA PRO A 40 5.12 13.52 3.91
C PRO A 40 5.67 14.88 4.40
N PRO A 41 4.85 15.74 5.01
CA PRO A 41 5.32 17.01 5.54
C PRO A 41 6.29 16.78 6.70
N VAL A 42 7.47 17.40 6.65
CA VAL A 42 8.53 17.24 7.67
C VAL A 42 9.03 18.58 8.19
N THR A 43 9.15 18.68 9.50
CA THR A 43 9.86 19.77 10.19
C THR A 43 11.17 19.23 10.77
N TRP A 44 12.29 19.66 10.21
CA TRP A 44 13.62 19.28 10.71
C TRP A 44 13.99 20.05 11.97
N VAL A 45 14.53 19.34 12.96
CA VAL A 45 14.88 19.93 14.25
C VAL A 45 16.34 19.67 14.60
N SER A 46 17.10 20.73 14.89
CA SER A 46 18.49 20.59 15.34
C SER A 46 18.51 20.22 16.82
N ALA A 47 18.84 18.97 17.16
CA ALA A 47 19.01 18.53 18.55
C ALA A 47 20.12 19.35 19.24
N ALA A 48 19.75 20.31 20.09
CA ALA A 48 20.69 20.97 20.99
C ALA A 48 21.04 20.03 22.16
N GLY A 49 21.77 18.95 21.87
CA GLY A 49 22.36 18.05 22.85
C GLY A 49 21.54 16.82 23.22
N GLY A 50 21.70 15.74 22.45
CA GLY A 50 21.69 14.32 22.89
C GLY A 50 20.64 13.79 23.89
N GLY A 51 19.48 14.44 24.04
CA GLY A 51 18.36 13.98 24.87
C GLY A 51 17.21 13.43 24.03
N THR A 52 16.34 12.63 24.66
CA THR A 52 15.19 11.96 24.01
C THR A 52 14.27 12.98 23.33
N PRO A 53 13.88 12.81 22.04
CA PRO A 53 13.38 13.94 21.27
C PRO A 53 12.06 14.57 21.75
N CYS A 54 11.06 13.75 22.09
CA CYS A 54 9.73 14.30 22.39
C CYS A 54 9.51 14.71 23.85
N GLY A 55 10.50 14.49 24.73
CA GLY A 55 10.40 14.72 26.17
C GLY A 55 10.72 16.16 26.60
N GLY A 56 9.78 17.10 26.41
CA GLY A 56 9.77 18.36 27.18
C GLY A 56 10.14 19.65 26.42
N ASN A 57 9.56 19.88 25.24
CA ASN A 57 9.81 21.09 24.42
C ASN A 57 11.29 21.29 24.04
N ALA A 58 12.13 20.24 24.12
CA ALA A 58 13.55 20.33 23.78
C ALA A 58 13.80 20.76 22.32
N PHE A 59 12.82 20.57 21.44
CA PHE A 59 12.87 20.88 20.01
C PHE A 59 11.93 22.04 19.62
N GLY A 60 11.18 22.61 20.56
CA GLY A 60 10.20 23.67 20.28
C GLY A 60 8.95 23.22 19.50
N VAL A 61 8.81 21.92 19.23
CA VAL A 61 7.68 21.27 18.54
C VAL A 61 7.22 20.07 19.38
N ILE A 62 5.92 19.80 19.41
CA ILE A 62 5.35 18.58 20.04
C ILE A 62 5.56 17.42 19.07
N CYS A 63 5.99 16.25 19.56
CA CYS A 63 6.07 15.03 18.77
C CYS A 63 5.72 13.81 19.61
N TYR A 64 5.49 12.67 18.96
CA TYR A 64 5.24 11.39 19.61
C TYR A 64 6.32 10.37 19.26
N THR A 65 6.62 9.52 20.25
CA THR A 65 7.42 8.31 20.09
C THR A 65 6.51 7.09 19.92
N PRO A 66 7.02 5.93 19.47
CA PRO A 66 6.25 4.69 19.47
C PRO A 66 5.66 4.35 20.85
N SER A 67 6.40 4.60 21.93
CA SER A 67 5.87 4.38 23.29
C SER A 67 4.74 5.35 23.68
N ASP A 68 4.66 6.53 23.06
CA ASP A 68 3.53 7.43 23.26
C ASP A 68 2.31 6.93 22.49
N MET A 69 2.48 6.51 21.23
CA MET A 69 1.42 5.91 20.43
C MET A 69 0.86 4.63 21.05
N ASP A 70 1.72 3.78 21.61
CA ASP A 70 1.31 2.59 22.36
C ASP A 70 0.34 2.95 23.50
N LYS A 71 0.60 4.05 24.21
CA LYS A 71 -0.26 4.50 25.30
C LYS A 71 -1.53 5.14 24.75
N ILE A 72 -1.40 6.00 23.74
CA ILE A 72 -2.49 6.77 23.14
C ILE A 72 -3.56 5.83 22.61
N TYR A 73 -3.19 4.82 21.83
CA TYR A 73 -4.12 3.91 21.16
C TYR A 73 -4.32 2.57 21.90
N ASP A 74 -3.95 2.50 23.18
CA ASP A 74 -4.12 1.32 24.04
C ASP A 74 -3.51 0.03 23.46
N VAL A 75 -2.26 0.10 22.99
CA VAL A 75 -1.52 -1.06 22.46
C VAL A 75 -1.09 -1.98 23.61
N PRO A 76 -1.52 -3.25 23.64
CA PRO A 76 -1.10 -4.16 24.70
C PRO A 76 0.38 -4.52 24.58
N ALA A 77 1.16 -4.38 25.66
CA ALA A 77 2.61 -4.65 25.66
C ALA A 77 3.04 -6.07 25.21
N ALA A 78 2.12 -7.05 25.22
CA ALA A 78 2.39 -8.39 24.72
C ALA A 78 2.31 -8.50 23.19
N ALA A 79 1.59 -7.59 22.54
CA ALA A 79 1.48 -7.49 21.10
C ALA A 79 2.66 -6.66 20.57
N ASN A 80 3.49 -7.28 19.73
CA ASN A 80 4.71 -6.70 19.17
C ASN A 80 5.00 -7.18 17.74
N GLY A 81 4.04 -7.83 17.07
CA GLY A 81 4.15 -8.27 15.69
C GLY A 81 4.96 -9.56 15.49
N ALA A 82 5.33 -10.25 16.58
CA ALA A 82 6.17 -11.45 16.47
C ALA A 82 5.56 -12.51 15.52
N GLY A 83 6.38 -12.94 14.56
CA GLY A 83 6.00 -13.96 13.57
C GLY A 83 5.23 -13.42 12.36
N GLN A 84 4.94 -12.11 12.33
CA GLN A 84 4.29 -11.46 11.19
C GLN A 84 5.32 -10.77 10.29
N THR A 85 4.90 -10.46 9.06
CA THR A 85 5.73 -9.75 8.08
C THR A 85 5.00 -8.50 7.61
N ILE A 86 5.70 -7.37 7.62
CA ILE A 86 5.25 -6.11 7.03
C ILE A 86 6.11 -5.87 5.79
N ILE A 87 5.48 -5.79 4.63
CA ILE A 87 6.10 -5.32 3.39
C ILE A 87 5.84 -3.82 3.28
N ILE A 88 6.90 -3.04 3.14
CA ILE A 88 6.85 -1.60 2.83
C ILE A 88 7.27 -1.44 1.37
N VAL A 89 6.55 -0.64 0.60
CA VAL A 89 6.84 -0.42 -0.82
C VAL A 89 7.19 1.04 -1.05
N ASP A 90 8.42 1.29 -1.51
CA ASP A 90 8.94 2.65 -1.73
C ASP A 90 9.72 2.78 -3.02
N ALA A 91 9.71 3.97 -3.61
CA ALA A 91 10.56 4.29 -4.75
C ALA A 91 11.95 4.72 -4.32
N PHE A 92 12.94 4.41 -5.16
CA PHE A 92 14.34 4.82 -5.04
C PHE A 92 15.13 4.21 -3.88
N GLY A 93 14.53 4.11 -2.69
CA GLY A 93 15.16 3.65 -1.45
C GLY A 93 16.12 4.68 -0.83
N ASN A 94 16.58 4.37 0.37
CA ASN A 94 17.54 5.20 1.11
C ASN A 94 18.84 4.44 1.49
N PRO A 95 20.02 4.87 0.98
CA PRO A 95 21.33 4.35 1.40
C PRO A 95 21.65 4.45 2.89
N THR A 96 21.13 5.45 3.62
CA THR A 96 21.44 5.67 5.06
C THR A 96 20.45 4.99 5.99
N LEU A 97 19.38 4.38 5.47
CA LEU A 97 18.29 3.79 6.24
C LEU A 97 18.76 2.94 7.43
N LYS A 98 19.75 2.07 7.24
CA LYS A 98 20.21 1.17 8.30
C LYS A 98 20.85 1.88 9.48
N SER A 99 21.60 2.96 9.25
CA SER A 99 22.20 3.74 10.34
C SER A 99 21.17 4.61 11.05
N ASP A 100 20.23 5.16 10.29
CA ASP A 100 19.17 6.02 10.82
C ASP A 100 18.20 5.20 11.69
N LEU A 101 17.73 4.04 11.18
CA LEU A 101 16.90 3.10 11.91
C LEU A 101 17.57 2.60 13.19
N ALA A 102 18.87 2.28 13.16
CA ALA A 102 19.60 1.87 14.36
C ALA A 102 19.67 2.99 15.42
N GLN A 103 19.69 4.25 14.99
CA GLN A 103 19.64 5.39 15.90
C GLN A 103 18.21 5.58 16.45
N PHE A 104 17.19 5.54 15.59
CA PHE A 104 15.79 5.58 16.01
C PHE A 104 15.48 4.49 17.04
N ASP A 105 15.92 3.25 16.79
CA ASP A 105 15.70 2.11 17.68
C ASP A 105 16.39 2.30 19.03
N PHE A 106 17.64 2.76 19.02
CA PHE A 106 18.37 3.05 20.25
C PHE A 106 17.68 4.11 21.12
N GLU A 107 17.21 5.18 20.49
CA GLU A 107 16.57 6.31 21.18
C GLU A 107 15.18 5.96 21.72
N ASN A 108 14.46 5.05 21.06
CA ASN A 108 13.14 4.57 21.47
C ASN A 108 13.18 3.27 22.30
N GLY A 109 14.37 2.71 22.54
CA GLY A 109 14.53 1.48 23.32
C GLY A 109 13.97 0.22 22.63
N LEU A 110 13.98 0.21 21.30
CA LEU A 110 13.52 -0.89 20.45
C LEU A 110 14.63 -1.93 20.25
N PRO A 111 14.29 -3.21 20.00
CA PRO A 111 15.26 -4.24 19.63
C PRO A 111 15.84 -3.98 18.22
N ASP A 112 16.93 -4.67 17.87
CA ASP A 112 17.42 -4.65 16.48
C ASP A 112 16.34 -5.19 15.52
N PRO A 113 16.12 -4.53 14.36
CA PRO A 113 15.03 -4.87 13.44
C PRO A 113 15.38 -6.09 12.60
N SER A 114 14.37 -6.91 12.29
CA SER A 114 14.47 -7.94 11.24
C SER A 114 14.20 -7.28 9.88
N LEU A 115 15.20 -6.61 9.31
CA LEU A 115 15.06 -5.86 8.05
C LEU A 115 15.63 -6.63 6.84
N THR A 116 14.77 -6.89 5.86
CA THR A 116 15.15 -7.37 4.52
C THR A 116 14.87 -6.28 3.48
N ILE A 117 15.84 -6.03 2.60
CA ILE A 117 15.68 -5.06 1.50
C ILE A 117 15.66 -5.82 0.18
N LEU A 118 14.62 -5.64 -0.62
CA LEU A 118 14.49 -6.12 -1.99
C LEU A 118 14.68 -4.96 -2.97
N GLY A 119 15.27 -5.24 -4.12
CA GLY A 119 15.55 -4.22 -5.13
C GLY A 119 16.86 -3.46 -4.90
N ASN A 120 17.09 -2.44 -5.73
CA ASN A 120 18.30 -1.62 -5.66
C ASN A 120 18.09 -0.45 -4.70
N ASN A 121 18.78 -0.48 -3.56
CA ASN A 121 18.66 0.58 -2.57
C ASN A 121 19.49 1.83 -2.94
N GLY A 122 18.82 2.96 -3.15
CA GLY A 122 19.43 4.24 -3.49
C GLY A 122 19.62 4.46 -4.98
N THR A 123 18.54 4.36 -5.77
CA THR A 123 18.52 4.78 -7.18
C THR A 123 18.15 6.26 -7.33
N GLY A 124 18.23 6.81 -8.55
CA GLY A 124 17.90 8.22 -8.80
C GLY A 124 19.04 9.20 -8.52
N ASN A 125 18.77 10.50 -8.69
CA ASN A 125 19.71 11.57 -8.39
C ASN A 125 19.50 12.02 -6.92
N PRO A 126 20.48 11.86 -6.02
CA PRO A 126 20.32 12.22 -4.61
C PRO A 126 20.18 13.73 -4.34
N ASN A 127 20.40 14.58 -5.36
CA ASN A 127 20.14 16.03 -5.27
C ASN A 127 18.78 16.43 -5.85
N ASP A 128 17.99 15.47 -6.33
CA ASP A 128 16.62 15.71 -6.76
C ASP A 128 15.71 15.80 -5.52
N PRO A 129 15.00 16.92 -5.30
CA PRO A 129 14.10 17.06 -4.16
C PRO A 129 13.04 15.96 -4.06
N ASN A 130 12.59 15.42 -5.20
CA ASN A 130 11.62 14.32 -5.21
C ASN A 130 12.25 13.03 -4.65
N VAL A 131 13.47 12.71 -5.07
CA VAL A 131 14.21 11.54 -4.55
C VAL A 131 14.50 11.70 -3.05
N GLN A 132 14.83 12.91 -2.59
CA GLN A 132 15.01 13.18 -1.16
C GLN A 132 13.70 13.00 -0.37
N GLY A 133 12.56 13.42 -0.94
CA GLY A 133 11.24 13.18 -0.34
C GLY A 133 10.97 11.69 -0.14
N TRP A 134 11.18 10.88 -1.18
CA TRP A 134 11.06 9.42 -1.09
C TRP A 134 12.04 8.78 -0.09
N GLN A 135 13.23 9.33 0.09
CA GLN A 135 14.17 8.84 1.11
C GLN A 135 13.71 9.10 2.53
N VAL A 136 13.09 10.26 2.78
CA VAL A 136 12.45 10.56 4.07
C VAL A 136 11.24 9.65 4.29
N GLU A 137 10.43 9.43 3.26
CA GLU A 137 9.32 8.47 3.30
C GLU A 137 9.80 7.06 3.67
N THR A 138 10.88 6.58 3.02
CA THR A 138 11.47 5.27 3.32
C THR A 138 11.89 5.14 4.79
N ASN A 139 12.40 6.22 5.40
CA ASN A 139 12.73 6.20 6.82
C ASN A 139 11.47 6.20 7.68
N LEU A 140 10.52 7.10 7.41
CA LEU A 140 9.26 7.18 8.13
C LEU A 140 8.57 5.83 8.19
N ASP A 141 8.37 5.22 7.03
CA ASP A 141 7.64 3.96 6.90
C ASP A 141 8.31 2.82 7.67
N VAL A 142 9.63 2.68 7.52
CA VAL A 142 10.38 1.59 8.16
C VAL A 142 10.49 1.81 9.67
N GLU A 143 10.78 3.03 10.11
CA GLU A 143 10.92 3.36 11.53
C GLU A 143 9.60 3.17 12.28
N TRP A 144 8.46 3.61 11.71
CA TRP A 144 7.17 3.52 12.39
C TRP A 144 6.52 2.15 12.29
N ALA A 145 6.66 1.44 11.17
CA ALA A 145 6.25 0.04 11.12
C ALA A 145 7.03 -0.80 12.14
N HIS A 146 8.34 -0.58 12.27
CA HIS A 146 9.16 -1.24 13.28
C HIS A 146 8.80 -0.79 14.71
N GLY A 147 8.60 0.50 14.93
CA GLY A 147 8.23 1.06 16.23
C GLY A 147 6.92 0.49 16.78
N MET A 148 5.90 0.36 15.92
CA MET A 148 4.60 -0.19 16.30
C MET A 148 4.58 -1.72 16.37
N ALA A 149 5.45 -2.41 15.62
CA ALA A 149 5.57 -3.87 15.64
C ALA A 149 7.05 -4.33 15.76
N PRO A 150 7.68 -4.19 16.94
CA PRO A 150 9.13 -4.34 17.09
C PRO A 150 9.71 -5.75 16.88
N LYS A 151 8.86 -6.76 16.67
CA LYS A 151 9.24 -8.14 16.38
C LYS A 151 8.69 -8.66 15.05
N ALA A 152 8.04 -7.81 14.25
CA ALA A 152 7.69 -8.15 12.88
C ALA A 152 8.96 -8.24 12.01
N ASN A 153 8.89 -9.04 10.95
CA ASN A 153 9.87 -8.97 9.87
C ASN A 153 9.50 -7.81 8.96
N ILE A 154 10.39 -6.84 8.81
CA ILE A 154 10.21 -5.71 7.91
C ILE A 154 10.87 -6.05 6.57
N VAL A 155 10.10 -6.00 5.49
CA VAL A 155 10.56 -6.20 4.12
C VAL A 155 10.37 -4.90 3.36
N LEU A 156 11.45 -4.17 3.12
CA LEU A 156 11.42 -3.00 2.25
C LEU A 156 11.57 -3.44 0.79
N SER A 157 10.50 -3.31 -0.01
CA SER A 157 10.47 -3.61 -1.44
C SER A 157 10.65 -2.32 -2.25
N ILE A 158 11.84 -2.17 -2.83
CA ILE A 158 12.24 -0.91 -3.49
C ILE A 158 11.90 -0.97 -4.98
N ALA A 159 11.03 -0.06 -5.41
CA ALA A 159 10.78 0.24 -6.82
C ALA A 159 11.92 1.05 -7.43
N HIS A 160 12.17 0.83 -8.72
CA HIS A 160 13.28 1.49 -9.42
C HIS A 160 13.15 3.03 -9.43
N ASN A 161 11.92 3.52 -9.56
CA ASN A 161 11.54 4.92 -9.48
C ASN A 161 10.06 5.02 -9.03
N ASP A 162 9.51 6.23 -9.04
CA ASP A 162 8.16 6.55 -8.57
C ASP A 162 7.05 6.35 -9.61
N ASN A 163 7.35 5.77 -10.77
CA ASN A 163 6.33 5.40 -11.75
C ASN A 163 5.37 4.38 -11.15
N ALA A 164 4.06 4.56 -11.39
CA ALA A 164 3.04 3.69 -10.85
C ALA A 164 3.21 2.22 -11.27
N HIS A 165 3.75 1.98 -12.47
CA HIS A 165 4.10 0.63 -12.93
C HIS A 165 5.20 0.03 -12.06
N ASP A 166 6.31 0.74 -11.85
CA ASP A 166 7.47 0.23 -11.09
C ASP A 166 7.12 0.00 -9.60
N LEU A 167 6.23 0.80 -9.02
CA LEU A 167 5.71 0.59 -7.67
C LEU A 167 4.77 -0.62 -7.60
N THR A 168 3.91 -0.81 -8.59
CA THR A 168 3.05 -2.02 -8.70
C THR A 168 3.89 -3.29 -8.84
N ASP A 169 4.96 -3.20 -9.63
CA ASP A 169 5.96 -4.26 -9.82
C ASP A 169 6.64 -4.63 -8.50
N ALA A 170 7.02 -3.62 -7.70
CA ALA A 170 7.64 -3.81 -6.40
C ALA A 170 6.68 -4.47 -5.39
N VAL A 171 5.38 -4.13 -5.41
CA VAL A 171 4.36 -4.86 -4.64
C VAL A 171 4.38 -6.33 -5.05
N GLN A 172 4.13 -6.61 -6.33
CA GLN A 172 3.99 -7.98 -6.84
C GLN A 172 5.23 -8.85 -6.56
N HIS A 173 6.42 -8.28 -6.72
CA HIS A 173 7.68 -9.00 -6.48
C HIS A 173 7.84 -9.45 -5.03
N ALA A 174 7.24 -8.73 -4.08
CA ALA A 174 7.28 -9.07 -2.66
C ALA A 174 6.21 -10.11 -2.28
N LEU A 175 5.00 -10.03 -2.84
CA LEU A 175 3.86 -10.88 -2.47
C LEU A 175 4.18 -12.39 -2.53
N GLY A 176 4.76 -12.86 -3.64
CA GLY A 176 5.07 -14.28 -3.84
C GLY A 176 6.12 -14.84 -2.87
N LYS A 177 6.88 -13.97 -2.19
CA LYS A 177 7.93 -14.35 -1.23
C LYS A 177 7.46 -14.36 0.21
N TYR A 178 6.43 -13.58 0.52
CA TYR A 178 5.94 -13.36 1.88
C TYR A 178 4.40 -13.40 1.92
N PRO A 179 3.78 -14.56 1.70
CA PRO A 179 2.33 -14.69 1.79
C PRO A 179 1.83 -14.49 3.22
N GLY A 180 0.65 -13.91 3.36
CA GLY A 180 0.06 -13.52 4.64
C GLY A 180 0.67 -12.26 5.26
N ALA A 181 1.30 -11.40 4.47
CA ALA A 181 1.94 -10.17 4.92
C ALA A 181 0.98 -8.97 4.96
N ILE A 182 1.40 -7.92 5.66
CA ILE A 182 0.78 -6.60 5.61
C ILE A 182 1.59 -5.75 4.63
N VAL A 183 0.99 -5.32 3.53
CA VAL A 183 1.60 -4.48 2.50
C VAL A 183 1.21 -3.02 2.75
N SER A 184 2.18 -2.20 3.15
CA SER A 184 2.06 -0.77 3.39
C SER A 184 2.49 0.03 2.16
N GLN A 185 1.65 0.98 1.73
CA GLN A 185 1.90 1.88 0.61
C GLN A 185 1.63 3.33 1.02
N SER A 186 2.67 4.06 1.40
CA SER A 186 2.59 5.48 1.79
C SER A 186 2.72 6.41 0.59
N PHE A 187 1.99 6.11 -0.48
CA PHE A 187 2.01 6.90 -1.71
C PHE A 187 0.65 6.90 -2.41
N GLY A 188 0.46 7.85 -3.32
CA GLY A 188 -0.68 7.82 -4.21
C GLY A 188 -0.65 8.85 -5.31
N ALA A 189 -1.70 8.87 -6.11
CA ALA A 189 -1.94 9.85 -7.15
C ALA A 189 -3.44 10.16 -7.25
N ASP A 190 -3.74 11.37 -7.71
CA ASP A 190 -5.10 11.80 -8.03
C ASP A 190 -5.77 10.81 -9.02
N GLU A 191 -6.97 10.31 -8.69
CA GLU A 191 -7.70 9.36 -9.53
C GLU A 191 -8.02 9.87 -10.95
N THR A 192 -7.96 11.17 -11.20
CA THR A 192 -8.08 11.72 -12.56
C THR A 192 -6.92 11.31 -13.46
N PHE A 193 -5.73 11.01 -12.92
CA PHE A 193 -4.63 10.47 -13.70
C PHE A 193 -4.92 9.04 -14.15
N VAL A 194 -5.49 8.24 -13.25
CA VAL A 194 -5.99 6.90 -13.55
C VAL A 194 -7.10 6.95 -14.60
N LYS A 195 -8.11 7.80 -14.40
CA LYS A 195 -9.23 7.98 -15.34
C LYS A 195 -8.79 8.44 -16.73
N ARG A 196 -7.67 9.18 -16.82
CA ARG A 196 -7.05 9.61 -18.08
C ARG A 196 -6.13 8.54 -18.69
N GLY A 197 -5.91 7.43 -18.01
CA GLY A 197 -5.09 6.30 -18.46
C GLY A 197 -3.59 6.50 -18.28
N PHE A 198 -3.16 7.43 -17.41
CA PHE A 198 -1.73 7.59 -17.08
C PHE A 198 -1.23 6.55 -16.08
N ILE A 199 -2.13 6.03 -15.25
CA ILE A 199 -1.89 4.98 -14.26
C ILE A 199 -2.81 3.80 -14.61
N ASP A 200 -2.23 2.60 -14.67
CA ASP A 200 -2.95 1.36 -14.97
C ASP A 200 -3.52 0.74 -13.69
N ASP A 201 -4.71 1.17 -13.31
CA ASP A 201 -5.43 0.64 -12.15
C ASP A 201 -5.85 -0.82 -12.31
N LEU A 202 -6.02 -1.30 -13.54
CA LEU A 202 -6.39 -2.70 -13.77
C LEU A 202 -5.24 -3.64 -13.41
N SER A 203 -4.00 -3.27 -13.75
CA SER A 203 -2.81 -4.03 -13.36
C SER A 203 -2.63 -4.04 -11.84
N ALA A 204 -2.71 -2.87 -11.20
CA ALA A 204 -2.57 -2.77 -9.75
C ALA A 204 -3.72 -3.46 -9.00
N HIS A 205 -4.98 -3.31 -9.43
CA HIS A 205 -6.13 -4.04 -8.87
C HIS A 205 -5.93 -5.56 -8.92
N ARG A 206 -5.37 -6.08 -10.03
CA ARG A 206 -5.01 -7.48 -10.14
C ARG A 206 -3.98 -7.88 -9.09
N VAL A 207 -2.91 -7.13 -8.94
CA VAL A 207 -1.90 -7.38 -7.91
C VAL A 207 -2.53 -7.41 -6.51
N TYR A 208 -3.46 -6.50 -6.20
CA TYR A 208 -4.18 -6.50 -4.92
C TYR A 208 -5.16 -7.69 -4.76
N ALA A 209 -5.76 -8.16 -5.86
CA ALA A 209 -6.53 -9.40 -5.85
C ALA A 209 -5.65 -10.64 -5.60
N ALA A 210 -4.44 -10.66 -6.15
CA ALA A 210 -3.47 -11.71 -5.87
C ALA A 210 -3.02 -11.70 -4.41
N ALA A 211 -2.71 -10.51 -3.86
CA ALA A 211 -2.41 -10.30 -2.45
C ALA A 211 -3.56 -10.85 -1.56
N SER A 212 -4.79 -10.50 -1.90
CA SER A 212 -5.99 -11.01 -1.21
C SER A 212 -6.07 -12.54 -1.23
N GLY A 213 -5.72 -13.19 -2.35
CA GLY A 213 -5.70 -14.66 -2.49
C GLY A 213 -4.58 -15.35 -1.71
N LEU A 214 -3.47 -14.65 -1.46
CA LEU A 214 -2.37 -15.08 -0.60
C LEU A 214 -2.64 -14.86 0.89
N GLY A 215 -3.75 -14.19 1.23
CA GLY A 215 -4.09 -13.83 2.60
C GLY A 215 -3.35 -12.58 3.09
N ASP A 216 -2.80 -11.78 2.18
CA ASP A 216 -2.17 -10.51 2.49
C ASP A 216 -3.22 -9.43 2.79
N THR A 217 -2.83 -8.47 3.62
CA THR A 217 -3.59 -7.22 3.82
C THR A 217 -2.87 -6.12 3.06
N VAL A 218 -3.55 -5.39 2.16
CA VAL A 218 -2.98 -4.24 1.47
C VAL A 218 -3.58 -2.97 2.02
N ILE A 219 -2.74 -2.03 2.46
CA ILE A 219 -3.16 -0.72 2.96
C ILE A 219 -2.48 0.39 2.15
N ALA A 220 -3.13 1.56 2.08
CA ALA A 220 -2.53 2.72 1.42
C ALA A 220 -3.01 4.05 2.03
N ALA A 221 -2.10 5.02 2.02
CA ALA A 221 -2.36 6.39 2.44
C ALA A 221 -3.40 7.08 1.54
N THR A 222 -4.34 7.83 2.13
CA THR A 222 -5.36 8.56 1.35
C THR A 222 -4.87 9.86 0.70
N GLY A 223 -3.64 10.28 1.00
CA GLY A 223 -3.04 11.51 0.50
C GLY A 223 -3.15 12.67 1.49
N ASP A 224 -2.39 13.73 1.21
CA ASP A 224 -2.12 14.82 2.17
C ASP A 224 -2.64 16.19 1.69
N PHE A 225 -3.44 16.19 0.62
CA PHE A 225 -3.94 17.39 -0.07
C PHE A 225 -5.46 17.56 0.05
N GLY A 226 -6.03 17.04 1.15
CA GLY A 226 -7.46 17.11 1.44
C GLY A 226 -8.33 16.47 0.36
N ALA A 227 -9.58 16.91 0.28
CA ALA A 227 -10.52 16.47 -0.77
C ALA A 227 -10.23 17.07 -2.16
N SER A 228 -9.31 18.04 -2.27
CA SER A 228 -9.02 18.77 -3.52
C SER A 228 -7.87 18.17 -4.34
N GLY A 229 -7.10 17.25 -3.77
CA GLY A 229 -5.92 16.67 -4.43
C GLY A 229 -4.91 17.73 -4.88
N ASP A 230 -4.26 17.50 -6.02
CA ASP A 230 -3.31 18.45 -6.60
C ASP A 230 -3.96 19.74 -7.16
N GLY A 231 -5.29 19.85 -7.08
CA GLY A 231 -6.09 21.07 -7.28
C GLY A 231 -6.38 21.47 -8.72
N ASP A 232 -6.09 20.63 -9.72
CA ASP A 232 -6.48 20.91 -11.10
C ASP A 232 -7.89 20.38 -11.45
N THR A 233 -8.53 19.62 -10.56
CA THR A 233 -9.62 18.71 -10.95
C THR A 233 -10.90 18.79 -10.10
N GLY A 234 -10.90 19.57 -9.01
CA GLY A 234 -12.03 19.66 -8.08
C GLY A 234 -11.95 18.60 -6.97
N ILE A 235 -13.08 18.06 -6.54
CA ILE A 235 -13.11 17.00 -5.51
C ILE A 235 -12.57 15.69 -6.08
N VAL A 236 -11.60 15.11 -5.40
CA VAL A 236 -10.90 13.93 -5.87
C VAL A 236 -10.34 13.07 -4.73
N ALA A 237 -10.42 11.75 -4.93
CA ALA A 237 -9.80 10.75 -4.08
C ALA A 237 -8.50 10.25 -4.74
N TRP A 238 -7.67 9.56 -3.97
CA TRP A 238 -6.34 9.12 -4.39
C TRP A 238 -6.25 7.61 -4.56
N TYR A 239 -5.59 7.18 -5.63
CA TYR A 239 -5.25 5.80 -5.92
C TYR A 239 -3.81 5.51 -5.45
N PRO A 240 -3.50 4.34 -4.85
CA PRO A 240 -4.30 3.11 -4.79
C PRO A 240 -5.29 3.01 -3.64
N ALA A 241 -5.35 3.98 -2.73
CA ALA A 241 -6.27 3.93 -1.59
C ALA A 241 -7.73 3.74 -2.02
N THR A 242 -8.14 4.23 -3.19
CA THR A 242 -9.51 4.03 -3.68
C THR A 242 -9.83 2.63 -4.23
N ASP A 243 -8.84 1.75 -4.42
CA ASP A 243 -9.10 0.37 -4.81
C ASP A 243 -9.94 -0.34 -3.72
N PRO A 244 -11.03 -1.06 -4.06
CA PRO A 244 -11.88 -1.71 -3.08
C PRO A 244 -11.21 -2.88 -2.35
N LEU A 245 -10.04 -3.36 -2.78
CA LEU A 245 -9.24 -4.40 -2.11
C LEU A 245 -8.18 -3.82 -1.17
N VAL A 246 -8.00 -2.51 -1.17
CA VAL A 246 -7.04 -1.79 -0.32
C VAL A 246 -7.75 -1.15 0.86
N THR A 247 -7.20 -1.27 2.06
CA THR A 247 -7.66 -0.50 3.23
C THR A 247 -7.06 0.90 3.17
N ALA A 248 -7.93 1.90 3.00
CA ALA A 248 -7.52 3.29 2.91
C ALA A 248 -7.30 3.89 4.29
N ILE A 249 -6.11 4.43 4.53
CA ILE A 249 -5.70 5.00 5.82
C ILE A 249 -5.67 6.53 5.74
N GLY A 250 -6.54 7.16 6.52
CA GLY A 250 -6.65 8.61 6.66
C GLY A 250 -5.95 9.16 7.90
N GLY A 251 -6.08 10.46 8.08
CA GLY A 251 -5.33 11.23 9.07
C GLY A 251 -6.19 11.92 10.13
N THR A 252 -5.76 11.80 11.38
CA THR A 252 -6.27 12.54 12.54
C THR A 252 -5.19 13.47 13.10
N GLN A 253 -5.62 14.41 13.92
CA GLN A 253 -4.76 15.23 14.76
C GLN A 253 -5.37 15.31 16.17
N GLY A 254 -4.60 15.75 17.16
CA GLY A 254 -5.16 16.05 18.49
C GLY A 254 -6.27 17.10 18.43
N ALA A 255 -7.37 16.89 19.16
CA ALA A 255 -8.46 17.87 19.24
C ALA A 255 -8.22 18.89 20.36
N ASP A 256 -7.99 20.14 19.99
CA ASP A 256 -7.39 21.16 20.83
C ASP A 256 -8.25 21.85 21.92
N ASP A 257 -7.56 22.40 22.94
CA ASP A 257 -7.99 23.55 23.78
C ASP A 257 -6.75 24.36 24.31
N PHE A 258 -6.20 25.33 23.55
CA PHE A 258 -5.28 26.49 23.88
C PHE A 258 -3.99 26.42 24.79
N TYR A 259 -2.77 26.25 24.20
CA TYR A 259 -1.41 26.35 24.80
C TYR A 259 -0.65 27.64 24.39
N THR A 260 -0.31 28.50 25.36
CA THR A 260 0.43 29.75 25.08
C THR A 260 1.94 29.59 25.23
N ILE A 261 2.71 29.94 24.19
CA ILE A 261 4.19 29.86 24.20
C ILE A 261 4.75 30.80 25.28
N PRO A 262 5.51 30.29 26.27
CA PRO A 262 5.90 31.09 27.43
C PRO A 262 7.11 31.99 27.19
N ASN A 263 8.01 31.71 26.24
CA ASN A 263 9.21 32.51 25.95
C ASN A 263 9.67 32.35 24.48
N GLY A 264 10.42 33.34 23.95
CA GLY A 264 10.97 33.32 22.57
C GLY A 264 10.34 34.39 21.64
N PRO A 265 10.74 34.45 20.35
CA PRO A 265 10.22 35.42 19.38
C PRO A 265 8.72 35.28 19.07
N TYR A 266 8.11 34.17 19.53
CA TYR A 266 6.68 33.87 19.45
C TYR A 266 6.01 33.84 20.83
N ALA A 267 6.66 34.37 21.88
CA ALA A 267 6.09 34.44 23.23
C ALA A 267 4.79 35.25 23.23
N GLY A 268 3.73 34.69 23.82
CA GLY A 268 2.40 35.29 23.82
C GLY A 268 1.54 34.97 22.59
N LEU A 269 2.05 34.17 21.65
CA LEU A 269 1.20 33.46 20.69
C LEU A 269 0.44 32.37 21.46
N THR A 270 -0.88 32.48 21.48
CA THR A 270 -1.76 31.38 21.85
C THR A 270 -1.75 30.39 20.70
N VAL A 271 -1.02 29.30 20.89
CA VAL A 271 -1.18 28.07 20.11
C VAL A 271 -2.25 27.23 20.82
N GLU A 272 -2.73 26.16 20.23
CA GLU A 272 -3.70 25.31 20.88
C GLU A 272 -3.07 24.21 21.79
N GLY A 273 -3.71 23.79 22.90
CA GLY A 273 -3.28 22.71 23.82
C GLY A 273 -3.62 22.86 25.33
N PRO A 274 -4.00 21.81 26.11
CA PRO A 274 -3.94 20.40 25.79
C PRO A 274 -5.31 19.70 25.84
N TYR A 275 -5.75 19.22 24.68
CA TYR A 275 -5.97 17.79 24.50
C TYR A 275 -5.32 17.41 23.17
N GLY A 276 -3.99 17.25 23.17
CA GLY A 276 -3.34 16.51 22.09
C GLY A 276 -3.88 15.07 22.05
N LEU A 277 -3.41 14.25 21.12
CA LEU A 277 -3.73 12.82 21.09
C LEU A 277 -3.58 12.12 22.46
N GLN A 278 -2.72 12.65 23.34
CA GLN A 278 -2.54 12.18 24.70
C GLN A 278 -3.25 13.05 25.76
N SER A 279 -3.99 12.39 26.66
CA SER A 279 -4.54 13.03 27.85
C SER A 279 -3.47 13.29 28.92
N ASN A 280 -3.75 14.24 29.83
CA ASN A 280 -2.87 14.55 30.97
C ASN A 280 -2.66 13.38 31.96
N LEU A 281 -3.39 12.28 31.82
CA LEU A 281 -3.28 11.08 32.65
C LEU A 281 -2.43 9.97 31.98
N GLY A 282 -1.95 10.21 30.76
CA GLY A 282 -1.39 9.18 29.89
C GLY A 282 -2.51 8.41 29.18
N GLY A 283 -2.32 8.16 27.87
CA GLY A 283 -3.29 7.48 27.02
C GLY A 283 -4.21 8.41 26.24
N TYR A 284 -5.20 7.85 25.52
CA TYR A 284 -6.06 8.58 24.59
C TYR A 284 -6.64 9.87 25.17
N GLY A 285 -6.46 10.97 24.42
CA GLY A 285 -7.04 12.28 24.68
C GLY A 285 -8.29 12.49 23.84
N ALA A 286 -8.14 13.22 22.75
CA ALA A 286 -9.20 13.46 21.78
C ALA A 286 -8.59 13.68 20.38
N GLU A 287 -9.38 13.42 19.35
CA GLU A 287 -8.98 13.58 17.96
C GLU A 287 -9.95 14.44 17.15
N ALA A 288 -9.39 15.13 16.16
CA ALA A 288 -10.08 15.85 15.11
C ALA A 288 -9.57 15.39 13.75
N THR A 289 -10.30 15.70 12.67
CA THR A 289 -9.79 15.55 11.31
C THR A 289 -8.46 16.28 11.18
N TRP A 290 -7.44 15.62 10.62
CA TRP A 290 -6.18 16.30 10.31
C TRP A 290 -6.36 17.35 9.20
N ASN A 291 -6.14 18.61 9.55
CA ASN A 291 -6.11 19.74 8.63
C ASN A 291 -5.33 20.92 9.22
N GLU A 292 -4.09 21.09 8.77
CA GLU A 292 -3.17 22.13 9.22
C GLU A 292 -2.89 23.19 8.15
N THR A 293 -3.77 23.28 7.15
CA THR A 293 -3.65 24.22 6.00
C THR A 293 -3.50 25.68 6.41
N LEU A 294 -4.10 26.09 7.53
CA LEU A 294 -3.99 27.45 8.08
C LEU A 294 -2.56 27.84 8.47
N PHE A 295 -1.69 26.85 8.73
CA PHE A 295 -0.28 27.05 9.07
C PHE A 295 0.66 26.66 7.93
N GLY A 296 0.09 26.33 6.76
CA GLY A 296 0.83 25.87 5.59
C GLY A 296 1.15 24.38 5.60
N GLY A 297 0.45 23.57 6.41
CA GLY A 297 0.55 22.11 6.41
C GLY A 297 -0.48 21.41 5.50
N GLY A 298 -0.51 20.08 5.57
CA GLY A 298 -1.40 19.20 4.83
C GLY A 298 -2.80 19.07 5.43
N ALA A 299 -3.62 18.24 4.77
CA ALA A 299 -4.91 17.78 5.28
C ALA A 299 -5.20 16.37 4.78
N THR A 300 -5.87 15.54 5.59
CA THR A 300 -6.16 14.16 5.21
C THR A 300 -6.94 14.06 3.91
N GLY A 301 -6.51 13.16 3.03
CA GLY A 301 -7.26 12.77 1.86
C GLY A 301 -8.61 12.18 2.26
N GLY A 302 -9.56 12.24 1.32
CA GLY A 302 -10.92 11.80 1.63
C GLY A 302 -11.97 12.33 0.68
N ALA A 303 -12.53 11.44 -0.14
CA ALA A 303 -13.61 11.74 -1.08
C ALA A 303 -14.23 10.44 -1.64
N PRO A 304 -15.42 10.50 -2.26
CA PRO A 304 -15.92 9.40 -3.08
C PRO A 304 -15.07 9.20 -4.34
N SER A 305 -14.72 7.95 -4.63
CA SER A 305 -14.01 7.54 -5.85
C SER A 305 -14.79 7.91 -7.11
N GLN A 306 -14.07 8.33 -8.14
CA GLN A 306 -14.59 8.52 -9.48
C GLN A 306 -14.66 7.19 -10.26
N LEU A 307 -13.85 6.21 -9.87
CA LEU A 307 -13.63 4.95 -10.57
C LEU A 307 -14.54 3.84 -10.01
N PHE A 308 -14.35 3.52 -8.73
CA PHE A 308 -14.85 2.27 -8.15
C PHE A 308 -16.26 2.42 -7.56
N PRO A 309 -17.18 1.47 -7.84
CA PRO A 309 -18.49 1.42 -7.18
C PRO A 309 -18.33 1.14 -5.69
N ALA A 310 -19.35 1.49 -4.90
CA ALA A 310 -19.36 1.19 -3.47
C ALA A 310 -19.25 -0.33 -3.24
N PRO A 311 -18.19 -0.81 -2.56
CA PRO A 311 -18.01 -2.22 -2.26
C PRO A 311 -19.04 -2.68 -1.22
N GLY A 312 -19.31 -3.99 -1.19
CA GLY A 312 -20.34 -4.57 -0.33
C GLY A 312 -20.19 -4.24 1.16
N TYR A 313 -18.95 -4.09 1.66
CA TYR A 313 -18.70 -3.75 3.06
C TYR A 313 -19.09 -2.31 3.43
N GLN A 314 -19.12 -1.39 2.46
CA GLN A 314 -19.57 0.01 2.62
C GLN A 314 -21.07 0.21 2.38
N GLN A 315 -21.77 -0.77 1.79
CA GLN A 315 -23.19 -0.64 1.49
C GLN A 315 -24.02 -0.49 2.77
N GLY A 316 -24.84 0.56 2.81
CA GLY A 316 -25.65 0.89 3.99
C GLY A 316 -24.89 1.56 5.14
N VAL A 317 -23.58 1.79 4.98
CA VAL A 317 -22.75 2.54 5.95
C VAL A 317 -22.56 3.97 5.46
N THR A 318 -22.04 4.14 4.24
CA THR A 318 -21.56 5.45 3.76
C THR A 318 -22.67 6.27 3.08
N GLY A 319 -23.70 5.60 2.54
CA GLY A 319 -24.77 6.24 1.76
C GLY A 319 -24.36 6.64 0.33
N TYR A 320 -23.11 6.40 -0.08
CA TYR A 320 -22.61 6.66 -1.43
C TYR A 320 -22.75 5.44 -2.34
N SER A 321 -22.89 5.67 -3.65
CA SER A 321 -22.87 4.62 -4.69
C SER A 321 -21.46 4.29 -5.20
N LYS A 322 -20.46 5.02 -4.72
CA LYS A 322 -19.04 4.90 -5.06
C LYS A 322 -18.24 4.51 -3.81
N ARG A 323 -17.09 3.86 -4.00
CA ARG A 323 -16.13 3.59 -2.93
C ARG A 323 -15.73 4.91 -2.29
N THR A 324 -15.80 5.02 -0.98
CA THR A 324 -15.40 6.25 -0.27
C THR A 324 -14.15 5.99 0.53
N VAL A 325 -13.22 6.95 0.58
CA VAL A 325 -12.00 6.91 1.42
C VAL A 325 -12.04 8.01 2.47
N PRO A 326 -11.37 7.86 3.62
CA PRO A 326 -10.66 6.66 4.10
C PRO A 326 -11.58 5.53 4.60
N ASP A 327 -10.99 4.39 4.97
CA ASP A 327 -11.66 3.31 5.72
C ASP A 327 -11.44 3.46 7.23
N VAL A 328 -10.23 3.77 7.65
CA VAL A 328 -9.83 4.05 9.05
C VAL A 328 -8.83 5.21 9.07
N ALA A 329 -8.51 5.75 10.24
CA ALA A 329 -7.53 6.82 10.37
C ALA A 329 -6.58 6.63 11.55
N LEU A 330 -5.48 7.39 11.59
CA LEU A 330 -4.58 7.52 12.72
C LEU A 330 -3.84 8.86 12.65
N ASN A 331 -2.95 9.15 13.59
CA ASN A 331 -2.23 10.43 13.61
C ASN A 331 -1.54 10.71 12.27
N ALA A 332 -1.81 11.90 11.74
CA ALA A 332 -1.15 12.43 10.55
C ALA A 332 -0.71 13.89 10.76
N SER A 333 -0.85 14.42 11.99
CA SER A 333 -0.52 15.81 12.29
C SER A 333 0.97 16.09 12.12
N GLU A 334 1.31 17.27 11.62
CA GLU A 334 2.67 17.82 11.59
C GLU A 334 3.03 18.39 12.97
N ASN A 335 2.08 19.12 13.59
CA ASN A 335 2.19 19.56 14.96
C ASN A 335 1.74 18.42 15.90
N ALA A 336 2.64 17.89 16.72
CA ALA A 336 2.43 16.60 17.38
C ALA A 336 2.48 15.41 16.41
N GLY A 337 3.39 15.48 15.44
CA GLY A 337 3.67 14.41 14.51
C GLY A 337 4.62 13.33 15.04
N SER A 338 4.99 12.47 14.12
CA SER A 338 5.77 11.27 14.34
C SER A 338 7.27 11.58 14.20
N LEU A 339 8.05 11.27 15.25
CA LEU A 339 9.51 11.42 15.23
C LEU A 339 10.12 10.56 14.12
N VAL A 340 11.06 11.12 13.35
CA VAL A 340 11.88 10.37 12.38
C VAL A 340 13.36 10.69 12.58
N VAL A 341 14.23 9.73 12.25
CA VAL A 341 15.67 9.97 12.06
C VAL A 341 16.01 9.85 10.58
N PHE A 342 16.73 10.83 10.03
CA PHE A 342 17.16 10.80 8.63
C PHE A 342 18.50 11.49 8.46
N GLU A 343 19.47 10.79 7.87
CA GLU A 343 20.86 11.24 7.77
C GLU A 343 21.45 11.65 9.14
N GLY A 344 21.03 10.96 10.21
CA GLY A 344 21.37 11.27 11.60
C GLY A 344 20.76 12.54 12.18
N MET A 345 19.86 13.21 11.45
CA MET A 345 19.07 14.36 11.92
C MET A 345 17.70 13.91 12.40
N HIS A 346 17.16 14.60 13.41
CA HIS A 346 15.81 14.39 13.89
C HIS A 346 14.82 15.26 13.12
N GLY A 347 13.69 14.68 12.74
CA GLY A 347 12.54 15.37 12.17
C GLY A 347 11.25 15.00 12.88
N VAL A 348 10.23 15.85 12.73
CA VAL A 348 8.84 15.52 13.06
C VAL A 348 8.07 15.50 11.76
N VAL A 349 7.42 14.38 11.48
CA VAL A 349 6.76 14.09 10.21
C VAL A 349 5.27 13.87 10.47
N GLY A 350 4.43 14.46 9.64
CA GLY A 350 2.99 14.20 9.59
C GLY A 350 2.62 13.38 8.36
N GLY A 351 1.43 13.61 7.81
CA GLY A 351 0.97 12.93 6.61
C GLY A 351 0.25 11.63 6.89
N THR A 352 -0.64 11.27 5.97
CA THR A 352 -1.30 9.96 5.97
C THR A 352 -0.30 8.83 5.75
N SER A 353 0.91 9.12 5.28
CA SER A 353 2.04 8.19 5.29
C SER A 353 2.36 7.67 6.70
N ALA A 354 2.53 8.56 7.69
CA ALA A 354 2.80 8.16 9.08
C ALA A 354 1.67 7.26 9.62
N SER A 355 0.42 7.67 9.40
CA SER A 355 -0.75 6.87 9.81
C SER A 355 -0.77 5.48 9.16
N THR A 356 -0.31 5.35 7.91
CA THR A 356 -0.29 4.09 7.16
C THR A 356 0.76 3.15 7.71
N ALA A 357 1.98 3.63 7.96
CA ALA A 357 3.06 2.85 8.56
C ALA A 357 2.70 2.36 9.98
N GLU A 358 2.06 3.24 10.77
CA GLU A 358 1.58 2.89 12.11
C GLU A 358 0.46 1.82 12.06
N TRP A 359 -0.50 1.96 11.14
CA TRP A 359 -1.54 0.94 10.90
C TRP A 359 -0.96 -0.39 10.41
N ALA A 360 0.13 -0.38 9.63
CA ALA A 360 0.82 -1.60 9.23
C ALA A 360 1.30 -2.39 10.45
N GLY A 361 1.87 -1.68 11.43
CA GLY A 361 2.25 -2.24 12.72
C GLY A 361 1.04 -2.81 13.48
N ILE A 362 -0.04 -2.05 13.59
CA ILE A 362 -1.28 -2.49 14.26
C ILE A 362 -1.86 -3.76 13.61
N LEU A 363 -1.86 -3.86 12.28
CA LEU A 363 -2.31 -5.06 11.58
C LEU A 363 -1.38 -6.25 11.80
N ALA A 364 -0.07 -6.04 11.93
CA ALA A 364 0.83 -7.10 12.37
C ALA A 364 0.55 -7.55 13.83
N LEU A 365 0.10 -6.64 14.69
CA LEU A 365 -0.38 -7.02 16.03
C LEU A 365 -1.66 -7.87 15.94
N VAL A 366 -2.59 -7.52 15.04
CA VAL A 366 -3.80 -8.31 14.77
C VAL A 366 -3.42 -9.72 14.32
N ASP A 367 -2.54 -9.85 13.34
CA ASP A 367 -2.14 -11.16 12.82
C ASP A 367 -1.37 -11.99 13.83
N GLN A 368 -0.59 -11.35 14.71
CA GLN A 368 0.04 -12.03 15.84
C GLN A 368 -0.99 -12.65 16.80
N VAL A 369 -2.02 -11.89 17.21
CA VAL A 369 -3.04 -12.43 18.14
C VAL A 369 -3.91 -13.49 17.49
N ARG A 370 -4.18 -13.36 16.18
CA ARG A 370 -4.89 -14.37 15.39
C ARG A 370 -4.09 -15.67 15.30
N ALA A 371 -2.79 -15.59 15.01
CA ALA A 371 -1.90 -16.74 14.99
C ALA A 371 -1.85 -17.44 16.36
N ALA A 372 -1.81 -16.68 17.46
CA ALA A 372 -1.87 -17.24 18.82
C ALA A 372 -3.20 -17.95 19.13
N ALA A 373 -4.29 -17.53 18.48
CA ALA A 373 -5.60 -18.20 18.55
C ALA A 373 -5.73 -19.40 17.58
N GLY A 374 -4.69 -19.71 16.79
CA GLY A 374 -4.70 -20.79 15.80
C GLY A 374 -5.37 -20.42 14.47
N ASN A 375 -5.59 -19.13 14.21
CA ASN A 375 -6.13 -18.62 12.96
C ASN A 375 -5.00 -18.18 12.01
N GLY A 376 -5.30 -18.13 10.71
CA GLY A 376 -4.41 -17.50 9.72
C GLY A 376 -4.43 -15.97 9.82
N PRO A 377 -3.64 -15.28 8.97
CA PRO A 377 -3.66 -13.82 8.87
C PRO A 377 -5.08 -13.30 8.60
N LEU A 378 -5.30 -12.02 8.85
CA LEU A 378 -6.58 -11.36 8.62
C LEU A 378 -6.97 -11.39 7.13
N GLY A 379 -5.97 -11.17 6.26
CA GLY A 379 -6.17 -10.93 4.84
C GLY A 379 -6.90 -9.62 4.60
N PRO A 380 -7.70 -9.49 3.51
CA PRO A 380 -8.43 -8.27 3.20
C PRO A 380 -9.22 -7.71 4.39
N ALA A 381 -8.74 -6.60 4.97
CA ALA A 381 -9.20 -6.14 6.27
C ALA A 381 -10.56 -5.41 6.24
N ASN A 382 -10.93 -4.77 5.11
CA ASN A 382 -12.10 -3.90 5.03
C ASN A 382 -13.40 -4.61 5.48
N GLY A 383 -13.63 -5.84 5.03
CA GLY A 383 -14.81 -6.60 5.43
C GLY A 383 -14.89 -6.83 6.95
N ALA A 384 -13.75 -7.12 7.58
CA ALA A 384 -13.65 -7.36 9.01
C ALA A 384 -13.78 -6.07 9.82
N LEU A 385 -13.10 -4.99 9.41
CA LEU A 385 -13.14 -3.69 10.10
C LEU A 385 -14.56 -3.11 10.13
N TYR A 386 -15.27 -3.07 9.00
CA TYR A 386 -16.66 -2.61 8.94
C TYR A 386 -17.64 -3.54 9.69
N ALA A 387 -17.32 -4.84 9.81
CA ALA A 387 -18.11 -5.76 10.63
C ALA A 387 -17.88 -5.51 12.13
N VAL A 388 -16.63 -5.25 12.53
CA VAL A 388 -16.29 -4.90 13.91
C VAL A 388 -16.94 -3.58 14.29
N ASP A 389 -16.83 -2.52 13.49
CA ASP A 389 -17.48 -1.22 13.77
C ASP A 389 -18.99 -1.38 14.04
N ARG A 390 -19.69 -2.10 13.15
CA ARG A 390 -21.14 -2.34 13.32
C ARG A 390 -21.50 -3.12 14.59
N ALA A 391 -20.65 -4.05 15.02
CA ALA A 391 -20.92 -4.92 16.17
C ALA A 391 -20.39 -4.34 17.50
N HIS A 392 -19.30 -3.59 17.40
CA HIS A 392 -18.43 -3.12 18.48
C HIS A 392 -17.86 -1.74 18.10
N PRO A 393 -18.70 -0.70 18.01
CA PRO A 393 -18.23 0.64 17.64
C PRO A 393 -17.24 1.22 18.66
N ASP A 394 -17.16 0.65 19.87
CA ASP A 394 -16.16 0.97 20.88
C ASP A 394 -14.73 0.52 20.54
N ALA A 395 -14.56 -0.24 19.45
CA ALA A 395 -13.27 -0.61 18.87
C ALA A 395 -12.59 0.56 18.15
N PHE A 396 -13.35 1.61 17.82
CA PHE A 396 -12.84 2.81 17.18
C PHE A 396 -13.20 4.05 18.01
N HIS A 397 -12.34 5.05 17.96
CA HIS A 397 -12.64 6.39 18.38
C HIS A 397 -13.27 7.13 17.20
N ASP A 398 -14.53 7.56 17.36
CA ASP A 398 -15.30 8.28 16.35
C ASP A 398 -14.87 9.76 16.33
N ILE A 399 -14.23 10.20 15.24
CA ILE A 399 -13.82 11.59 15.06
C ILE A 399 -14.99 12.37 14.48
N THR A 400 -15.56 13.29 15.26
CA THR A 400 -16.79 14.01 14.84
C THR A 400 -16.57 15.48 14.53
N VAL A 401 -15.33 15.96 14.55
CA VAL A 401 -14.97 17.38 14.42
C VAL A 401 -13.82 17.59 13.44
N GLY A 402 -13.90 18.68 12.69
CA GLY A 402 -12.91 19.02 11.66
C GLY A 402 -13.44 18.80 10.25
N ASN A 403 -12.58 19.08 9.27
CA ASN A 403 -12.87 18.94 7.85
C ASN A 403 -11.58 18.79 7.05
N ASN A 404 -11.64 18.21 5.87
CA ASN A 404 -10.47 18.03 4.99
C ASN A 404 -10.41 19.02 3.81
N THR A 405 -10.85 20.26 4.03
CA THR A 405 -10.69 21.33 3.04
C THR A 405 -9.23 21.77 2.99
N PHE A 406 -8.54 21.46 1.89
CA PHE A 406 -7.17 21.89 1.65
C PHE A 406 -7.12 23.16 0.80
N ASP A 407 -7.76 23.12 -0.38
CA ASP A 407 -7.98 24.31 -1.19
C ASP A 407 -9.24 25.05 -0.71
N PRO A 408 -9.14 26.32 -0.24
CA PRO A 408 -10.30 27.07 0.24
C PRO A 408 -11.36 27.34 -0.84
N GLU A 409 -11.03 27.17 -2.13
CA GLU A 409 -11.96 27.29 -3.25
C GLU A 409 -12.72 25.98 -3.56
N ILE A 410 -12.25 24.83 -3.02
CA ILE A 410 -12.85 23.50 -3.22
C ILE A 410 -13.28 22.96 -1.84
N PRO A 411 -14.54 23.20 -1.43
CA PRO A 411 -15.01 22.79 -0.11
C PRO A 411 -14.90 21.27 0.07
N GLY A 412 -14.11 20.84 1.06
CA GLY A 412 -13.98 19.44 1.42
C GLY A 412 -15.18 18.90 2.19
N PHE A 413 -14.98 17.76 2.84
CA PHE A 413 -15.96 17.10 3.66
C PHE A 413 -15.70 17.38 5.14
N SER A 414 -16.75 17.32 5.96
CA SER A 414 -16.66 17.50 7.41
C SER A 414 -16.79 16.16 8.11
N ALA A 415 -16.09 16.02 9.23
CA ALA A 415 -16.30 14.92 10.15
C ALA A 415 -17.70 14.97 10.79
N GLY A 416 -18.18 13.83 11.26
CA GLY A 416 -19.47 13.71 11.93
C GLY A 416 -19.66 12.33 12.54
N PRO A 417 -20.76 12.09 13.28
CA PRO A 417 -20.96 10.82 13.96
C PRO A 417 -20.98 9.61 13.02
N GLY A 418 -20.17 8.60 13.34
CA GLY A 418 -20.01 7.38 12.56
C GLY A 418 -19.13 7.58 11.33
N TYR A 419 -19.31 6.76 10.29
CA TYR A 419 -18.47 6.85 9.10
C TYR A 419 -18.54 8.25 8.45
N ASP A 420 -17.36 8.85 8.21
CA ASP A 420 -17.23 10.07 7.44
C ASP A 420 -16.09 10.03 6.41
N LEU A 421 -16.11 11.02 5.49
CA LEU A 421 -15.16 11.12 4.38
C LEU A 421 -13.82 11.73 4.77
N THR A 422 -13.55 11.92 6.06
CA THR A 422 -12.30 12.49 6.55
C THR A 422 -11.50 11.50 7.38
N THR A 423 -12.17 10.64 8.15
CA THR A 423 -11.52 9.69 9.06
C THR A 423 -12.12 8.28 9.00
N GLY A 424 -13.12 8.05 8.15
CA GLY A 424 -13.68 6.73 7.91
C GLY A 424 -14.38 6.22 9.16
N LEU A 425 -14.03 5.03 9.63
CA LEU A 425 -14.52 4.46 10.89
C LEU A 425 -13.86 5.10 12.12
N GLY A 426 -12.84 5.95 11.93
CA GLY A 426 -12.06 6.58 13.00
C GLY A 426 -10.74 5.87 13.29
N SER A 427 -10.13 6.21 14.44
CA SER A 427 -8.88 5.62 14.91
C SER A 427 -9.14 4.42 15.84
N PRO A 428 -8.22 3.47 16.03
CA PRO A 428 -8.48 2.25 16.78
C PRO A 428 -8.22 2.42 18.28
N ASP A 429 -9.07 1.80 19.10
CA ASP A 429 -8.66 1.29 20.42
C ASP A 429 -8.04 -0.09 20.19
N VAL A 430 -6.71 -0.16 20.18
CA VAL A 430 -5.97 -1.33 19.68
C VAL A 430 -6.25 -2.56 20.54
N ALA A 431 -6.28 -2.44 21.88
CA ALA A 431 -6.58 -3.58 22.75
C ALA A 431 -7.93 -4.22 22.42
N LYS A 432 -8.98 -3.41 22.22
CA LYS A 432 -10.29 -3.91 21.83
C LYS A 432 -10.30 -4.47 20.42
N LEU A 433 -9.71 -3.74 19.47
CA LEU A 433 -9.66 -4.16 18.06
C LEU A 433 -8.98 -5.52 17.92
N LEU A 434 -7.84 -5.74 18.59
CA LEU A 434 -7.16 -7.03 18.66
C LEU A 434 -8.08 -8.12 19.21
N GLY A 435 -8.78 -7.85 20.32
CA GLY A 435 -9.71 -8.78 20.93
C GLY A 435 -10.85 -9.20 20.00
N TYR A 436 -11.43 -8.24 19.28
CA TYR A 436 -12.52 -8.50 18.35
C TYR A 436 -12.04 -9.21 17.08
N LEU A 437 -10.92 -8.80 16.48
CA LEU A 437 -10.39 -9.39 15.25
C LEU A 437 -9.69 -10.75 15.45
N ALA A 438 -9.27 -11.09 16.68
CA ALA A 438 -8.60 -12.36 16.97
C ALA A 438 -9.42 -13.60 16.54
N ASN A 439 -10.75 -13.51 16.65
CA ASN A 439 -11.68 -14.62 16.38
C ASN A 439 -12.72 -14.31 15.32
N VAL A 440 -12.66 -13.14 14.67
CA VAL A 440 -13.43 -12.93 13.44
C VAL A 440 -12.98 -14.03 12.46
N PRO A 441 -13.91 -14.82 11.89
CA PRO A 441 -13.57 -15.74 10.82
C PRO A 441 -12.78 -14.90 9.81
N GLY A 442 -11.51 -15.24 9.60
CA GLY A 442 -10.70 -14.46 8.67
C GLY A 442 -11.39 -14.39 7.31
N ALA A 443 -10.88 -13.54 6.41
CA ALA A 443 -10.97 -13.93 5.01
C ALA A 443 -10.59 -15.42 4.96
N PRO A 444 -11.39 -16.29 4.33
CA PRO A 444 -11.16 -17.72 4.44
C PRO A 444 -9.78 -18.02 3.86
N VAL A 445 -8.76 -18.06 4.72
CA VAL A 445 -7.63 -18.94 4.56
C VAL A 445 -8.28 -20.29 4.71
N GLN A 446 -8.81 -20.83 3.60
CA GLN A 446 -9.51 -22.10 3.62
C GLN A 446 -8.50 -23.12 4.13
N SER A 447 -8.59 -23.44 5.42
CA SER A 447 -7.96 -24.60 6.01
C SER A 447 -8.44 -25.80 5.21
N HIS A 448 -7.54 -26.35 4.39
CA HIS A 448 -7.78 -27.37 3.37
C HIS A 448 -8.51 -26.87 2.11
N LEU A 449 -7.94 -25.87 1.42
CA LEU A 449 -8.08 -25.84 -0.03
C LEU A 449 -7.71 -27.23 -0.57
N MET A 450 -8.59 -27.79 -1.38
CA MET A 450 -8.40 -29.15 -1.92
C MET A 450 -7.71 -29.07 -3.26
N ASP A 451 -6.90 -30.08 -3.54
CA ASP A 451 -6.53 -30.39 -4.92
C ASP A 451 -7.79 -30.84 -5.65
N VAL A 452 -8.11 -30.19 -6.77
CA VAL A 452 -9.29 -30.52 -7.57
C VAL A 452 -8.85 -31.10 -8.90
N THR A 453 -9.53 -32.16 -9.33
CA THR A 453 -9.44 -32.62 -10.71
C THR A 453 -10.57 -32.01 -11.54
N CYS A 454 -10.21 -31.21 -12.53
CA CYS A 454 -11.16 -30.60 -13.46
C CYS A 454 -11.51 -31.56 -14.60
N GLN A 455 -12.79 -31.90 -14.75
CA GLN A 455 -13.27 -32.88 -15.72
C GLN A 455 -14.51 -32.35 -16.45
N ASN A 456 -14.33 -31.72 -17.61
CA ASN A 456 -15.43 -31.21 -18.45
C ASN A 456 -16.36 -30.27 -17.67
N GLN A 457 -15.77 -29.33 -16.95
CA GLN A 457 -16.49 -28.45 -16.04
C GLN A 457 -15.83 -27.08 -15.91
N GLN A 458 -16.62 -26.16 -15.39
CA GLN A 458 -16.20 -24.83 -14.98
C GLN A 458 -15.92 -24.79 -13.48
N LEU A 459 -14.85 -24.09 -13.09
CA LEU A 459 -14.41 -23.86 -11.72
C LEU A 459 -14.33 -22.35 -11.46
N THR A 460 -14.98 -21.88 -10.38
CA THR A 460 -15.06 -20.45 -10.03
C THR A 460 -14.75 -20.17 -8.55
N GLY A 461 -14.08 -21.10 -7.88
CA GLY A 461 -13.79 -21.05 -6.45
C GLY A 461 -12.30 -20.96 -6.15
N SER A 462 -11.94 -21.15 -4.88
CA SER A 462 -10.55 -21.25 -4.44
C SER A 462 -10.11 -22.71 -4.34
N TYR A 463 -8.90 -23.03 -4.80
CA TYR A 463 -8.34 -24.38 -4.83
C TYR A 463 -6.87 -24.39 -4.40
N HIS A 464 -6.36 -25.53 -3.96
CA HIS A 464 -4.94 -25.68 -3.64
C HIS A 464 -4.20 -25.90 -4.96
N ASN A 465 -4.31 -27.08 -5.56
CA ASN A 465 -3.92 -27.32 -6.94
C ASN A 465 -5.13 -27.63 -7.84
N VAL A 466 -5.03 -27.31 -9.12
CA VAL A 466 -6.00 -27.73 -10.14
C VAL A 466 -5.29 -28.66 -11.12
N HIS A 467 -5.77 -29.89 -11.24
CA HIS A 467 -5.31 -30.84 -12.26
C HIS A 467 -6.40 -31.04 -13.32
N VAL A 468 -6.12 -30.73 -14.59
CA VAL A 468 -7.07 -30.99 -15.68
C VAL A 468 -6.93 -32.45 -16.11
N GLN A 469 -8.02 -33.20 -16.04
CA GLN A 469 -8.01 -34.59 -16.46
C GLN A 469 -7.75 -34.70 -17.96
N LYS A 470 -6.79 -35.53 -18.33
CA LYS A 470 -6.51 -35.89 -19.72
C LYS A 470 -7.79 -36.27 -20.48
N GLY A 471 -7.95 -35.70 -21.68
CA GLY A 471 -9.11 -35.93 -22.53
C GLY A 471 -10.37 -35.17 -22.10
N SER A 472 -10.26 -34.23 -21.16
CA SER A 472 -11.35 -33.34 -20.75
C SER A 472 -11.04 -31.89 -21.08
N TYR A 473 -12.07 -31.04 -21.11
CA TYR A 473 -11.88 -29.58 -21.04
C TYR A 473 -11.96 -29.08 -19.59
N CYS A 474 -11.45 -27.87 -19.34
CA CYS A 474 -11.57 -27.18 -18.06
C CYS A 474 -11.63 -25.67 -18.21
N ASP A 475 -12.56 -25.03 -17.49
CA ASP A 475 -12.70 -23.57 -17.49
C ASP A 475 -12.51 -23.04 -16.08
N LEU A 476 -11.41 -22.32 -15.83
CA LEU A 476 -11.18 -21.59 -14.60
C LEU A 476 -11.63 -20.14 -14.83
N LEU A 477 -12.78 -19.77 -14.26
CA LEU A 477 -13.34 -18.43 -14.41
C LEU A 477 -13.40 -17.74 -13.05
N ASN A 478 -12.67 -16.64 -12.89
CA ASN A 478 -12.56 -15.89 -11.63
C ASN A 478 -12.19 -16.78 -10.43
N ALA A 479 -11.34 -17.78 -10.66
CA ALA A 479 -10.90 -18.71 -9.62
C ALA A 479 -9.63 -18.22 -8.92
N THR A 480 -9.32 -18.81 -7.77
CA THR A 480 -8.04 -18.62 -7.07
C THR A 480 -7.39 -19.99 -6.88
N VAL A 481 -6.12 -20.14 -7.26
CA VAL A 481 -5.36 -21.37 -7.11
C VAL A 481 -4.09 -21.04 -6.35
N GLN A 482 -3.94 -21.52 -5.11
CA GLN A 482 -2.77 -21.20 -4.28
C GLN A 482 -1.49 -21.92 -4.70
N GLY A 483 -1.64 -23.09 -5.32
CA GLY A 483 -0.56 -23.86 -5.90
C GLY A 483 -0.60 -23.77 -7.42
N ASN A 484 -0.46 -24.92 -8.08
CA ASN A 484 -0.28 -25.01 -9.51
C ASN A 484 -1.60 -25.33 -10.24
N VAL A 485 -1.68 -24.88 -11.48
CA VAL A 485 -2.64 -25.40 -12.47
C VAL A 485 -1.87 -26.29 -13.44
N GLU A 486 -2.19 -27.57 -13.46
CA GLU A 486 -1.54 -28.56 -14.32
C GLU A 486 -2.54 -29.17 -15.30
N SER A 487 -2.24 -29.09 -16.58
CA SER A 487 -3.04 -29.68 -17.66
C SER A 487 -2.12 -30.44 -18.60
N ASP A 488 -2.25 -31.76 -18.66
CA ASP A 488 -1.55 -32.61 -19.63
C ASP A 488 -2.55 -33.42 -20.47
N GLY A 489 -2.69 -33.03 -21.74
CA GLY A 489 -3.56 -33.73 -22.68
C GLY A 489 -5.04 -33.35 -22.59
N ALA A 490 -5.35 -32.13 -22.18
CA ALA A 490 -6.71 -31.59 -22.20
C ALA A 490 -7.24 -31.44 -23.63
N THR A 491 -8.56 -31.54 -23.81
CA THR A 491 -9.22 -31.25 -25.10
C THR A 491 -9.53 -29.77 -25.29
N GLY A 492 -9.49 -28.98 -24.22
CA GLY A 492 -9.65 -27.52 -24.22
C GLY A 492 -9.36 -26.94 -22.84
N ILE A 493 -8.91 -25.69 -22.76
CA ILE A 493 -8.66 -25.01 -21.49
C ILE A 493 -8.95 -23.51 -21.61
N SER A 494 -9.68 -22.99 -20.63
CA SER A 494 -9.97 -21.57 -20.47
C SER A 494 -9.55 -21.11 -19.08
N ILE A 495 -8.74 -20.06 -18.99
CA ILE A 495 -8.33 -19.44 -17.74
C ILE A 495 -8.63 -17.96 -17.86
N VAL A 496 -9.65 -17.51 -17.16
CA VAL A 496 -10.18 -16.15 -17.28
C VAL A 496 -10.34 -15.55 -15.89
N GLY A 497 -9.82 -14.34 -15.67
CA GLY A 497 -9.96 -13.66 -14.37
C GLY A 497 -9.35 -14.41 -13.19
N THR A 498 -8.52 -15.42 -13.45
CA THR A 498 -8.07 -16.39 -12.45
C THR A 498 -6.71 -16.00 -11.90
N THR A 499 -6.54 -16.11 -10.59
CA THR A 499 -5.24 -15.96 -9.93
C THR A 499 -4.64 -17.34 -9.63
N VAL A 500 -3.41 -17.59 -10.07
CA VAL A 500 -2.61 -18.78 -9.78
C VAL A 500 -1.35 -18.32 -9.05
N SER A 501 -1.20 -18.69 -7.78
CA SER A 501 -0.05 -18.29 -6.97
C SER A 501 1.19 -19.16 -7.24
N GLY A 502 1.02 -20.38 -7.74
CA GLY A 502 2.09 -21.24 -8.23
C GLY A 502 2.28 -21.14 -9.75
N ASP A 503 2.74 -22.24 -10.35
CA ASP A 503 2.99 -22.35 -11.78
C ASP A 503 1.71 -22.73 -12.56
N LEU A 504 1.64 -22.27 -13.80
CA LEU A 504 0.64 -22.67 -14.78
C LEU A 504 1.31 -23.56 -15.84
N HIS A 505 1.05 -24.86 -15.82
CA HIS A 505 1.57 -25.83 -16.78
C HIS A 505 0.46 -26.35 -17.70
N ILE A 506 0.48 -25.97 -18.98
CA ILE A 506 -0.46 -26.44 -20.00
C ILE A 506 0.31 -27.17 -21.09
N HIS A 507 0.28 -28.49 -21.08
CA HIS A 507 1.01 -29.36 -22.01
C HIS A 507 0.06 -30.24 -22.83
N ASN A 508 0.46 -30.53 -24.07
CA ASN A 508 -0.15 -31.55 -24.95
C ASN A 508 -1.64 -31.33 -25.25
N THR A 509 -2.13 -30.08 -25.25
CA THR A 509 -3.54 -29.77 -25.51
C THR A 509 -3.96 -30.24 -26.91
N SER A 510 -4.97 -31.09 -27.01
CA SER A 510 -5.34 -31.79 -28.24
C SER A 510 -6.36 -31.04 -29.10
N GLY A 511 -6.97 -29.97 -28.59
CA GLY A 511 -7.99 -29.21 -29.30
C GLY A 511 -8.36 -27.90 -28.59
N ALA A 512 -9.45 -27.30 -29.02
CA ALA A 512 -10.13 -26.22 -28.32
C ALA A 512 -11.62 -26.58 -28.15
N GLY A 513 -11.84 -27.70 -27.46
CA GLY A 513 -13.14 -28.32 -27.24
C GLY A 513 -13.91 -27.76 -26.04
N ASP A 514 -13.44 -26.67 -25.43
CA ASP A 514 -14.18 -25.93 -24.42
C ASP A 514 -15.48 -25.36 -25.03
N PRO A 515 -16.67 -25.61 -24.43
CA PRO A 515 -17.93 -25.03 -24.85
C PRO A 515 -18.04 -23.50 -24.71
N LEU A 516 -17.30 -22.89 -23.78
CA LEU A 516 -17.34 -21.44 -23.52
C LEU A 516 -16.57 -20.65 -24.58
N HIS A 517 -15.39 -21.14 -24.99
CA HIS A 517 -14.56 -20.52 -26.01
C HIS A 517 -14.43 -21.44 -27.23
N LEU A 518 -15.54 -21.56 -27.97
CA LEU A 518 -15.65 -22.45 -29.12
C LEU A 518 -14.51 -22.22 -30.13
N GLY A 519 -13.59 -23.18 -30.20
CA GLY A 519 -12.48 -23.17 -31.15
C GLY A 519 -11.26 -22.37 -30.72
N LEU A 520 -11.18 -21.93 -29.45
CA LEU A 520 -10.00 -21.23 -28.92
C LEU A 520 -9.73 -21.55 -27.45
N ASN A 521 -8.49 -21.89 -27.10
CA ASN A 521 -8.07 -21.93 -25.69
C ASN A 521 -7.65 -20.52 -25.26
N VAL A 522 -7.93 -20.13 -24.02
CA VAL A 522 -7.69 -18.74 -23.59
C VAL A 522 -7.01 -18.64 -22.24
N ILE A 523 -6.12 -17.66 -22.11
CA ILE A 523 -5.59 -17.17 -20.83
C ILE A 523 -5.77 -15.65 -20.85
N CYS A 524 -6.81 -15.17 -20.17
CA CYS A 524 -7.26 -13.79 -20.29
C CYS A 524 -7.46 -13.17 -18.91
N ASN A 525 -7.03 -11.91 -18.75
CA ASN A 525 -7.25 -11.16 -17.51
C ASN A 525 -6.84 -11.94 -16.24
N SER A 526 -5.83 -12.81 -16.35
CA SER A 526 -5.46 -13.74 -15.28
C SER A 526 -4.08 -13.37 -14.72
N ILE A 527 -3.80 -13.84 -13.51
CA ILE A 527 -2.53 -13.61 -12.82
C ILE A 527 -1.91 -14.96 -12.55
N VAL A 528 -0.67 -15.15 -12.93
CA VAL A 528 0.12 -16.34 -12.60
C VAL A 528 1.39 -15.85 -11.91
N LEU A 529 1.51 -16.01 -10.60
CA LEU A 529 2.67 -15.52 -9.85
C LEU A 529 3.92 -16.37 -10.12
N GLY A 530 3.74 -17.66 -10.42
CA GLY A 530 4.80 -18.56 -10.89
C GLY A 530 5.12 -18.40 -12.38
N ASN A 531 5.65 -19.47 -12.98
CA ASN A 531 5.89 -19.55 -14.42
C ASN A 531 4.62 -19.92 -15.17
N GLY A 532 4.44 -19.35 -16.35
CA GLY A 532 3.45 -19.80 -17.32
C GLY A 532 4.10 -20.66 -18.38
N GLU A 533 3.55 -21.84 -18.65
CA GLU A 533 3.99 -22.71 -19.73
C GLU A 533 2.81 -23.19 -20.58
N VAL A 534 2.90 -22.99 -21.90
CA VAL A 534 2.02 -23.62 -22.88
C VAL A 534 2.88 -24.36 -23.89
N GLN A 535 2.83 -25.70 -23.87
CA GLN A 535 3.76 -26.51 -24.65
C GLN A 535 3.11 -27.68 -25.40
N ASN A 536 3.70 -28.04 -26.54
CA ASN A 536 3.40 -29.27 -27.29
C ASN A 536 1.93 -29.42 -27.70
N SER A 537 1.20 -28.32 -27.84
CA SER A 537 -0.22 -28.36 -28.21
C SER A 537 -0.40 -28.66 -29.70
N SER A 538 -1.47 -29.37 -30.03
CA SER A 538 -1.75 -29.79 -31.41
C SER A 538 -2.13 -28.62 -32.33
N SER A 539 -2.16 -28.86 -33.64
CA SER A 539 -2.63 -27.87 -34.62
C SER A 539 -4.13 -27.53 -34.50
N LEU A 540 -4.89 -28.32 -33.74
CA LEU A 540 -6.31 -28.08 -33.46
C LEU A 540 -6.53 -27.30 -32.16
N ALA A 541 -5.46 -26.90 -31.47
CA ALA A 541 -5.49 -26.20 -30.19
C ALA A 541 -4.86 -24.79 -30.33
N PRO A 542 -5.51 -23.83 -31.01
CA PRO A 542 -5.08 -22.44 -30.96
C PRO A 542 -5.22 -21.89 -29.53
N PHE A 543 -4.32 -21.00 -29.15
CA PHE A 543 -4.35 -20.29 -27.87
C PHE A 543 -4.43 -18.78 -28.09
N SER A 544 -5.19 -18.08 -27.25
CA SER A 544 -5.11 -16.63 -27.10
C SER A 544 -4.73 -16.28 -25.68
N VAL A 545 -3.51 -15.78 -25.50
CA VAL A 545 -2.96 -15.35 -24.21
C VAL A 545 -2.92 -13.83 -24.22
N GLY A 546 -3.89 -13.19 -23.57
CA GLY A 546 -4.07 -11.73 -23.57
C GLY A 546 -4.46 -11.08 -24.92
N GLY A 547 -4.66 -11.92 -25.94
CA GLY A 547 -4.94 -11.51 -27.32
C GLY A 547 -6.40 -11.25 -27.63
N VAL A 548 -6.72 -11.12 -28.92
CA VAL A 548 -8.08 -10.76 -29.38
C VAL A 548 -9.15 -11.79 -29.01
N GLY A 549 -8.74 -13.04 -28.74
CA GLY A 549 -9.63 -14.08 -28.22
C GLY A 549 -10.20 -13.76 -26.84
N CYS A 550 -9.54 -12.89 -26.08
CA CYS A 550 -10.03 -12.41 -24.80
C CYS A 550 -11.22 -11.45 -24.93
N ALA A 551 -11.32 -10.70 -26.04
CA ALA A 551 -12.35 -9.69 -26.24
C ALA A 551 -13.72 -10.25 -26.66
N SER A 552 -13.82 -11.53 -27.05
CA SER A 552 -15.08 -12.17 -27.45
C SER A 552 -15.78 -12.94 -26.33
N SER A 553 -15.19 -13.02 -25.13
CA SER A 553 -15.83 -13.62 -23.96
C SER A 553 -16.85 -12.65 -23.35
N ALA A 554 -18.05 -13.12 -23.02
CA ALA A 554 -19.16 -12.27 -22.57
C ALA A 554 -18.89 -11.56 -21.22
N ASP A 555 -17.80 -11.91 -20.54
CA ASP A 555 -17.39 -11.41 -19.22
C ASP A 555 -16.20 -10.43 -19.28
N ILE A 556 -15.66 -10.10 -20.46
CA ILE A 556 -14.49 -9.21 -20.60
C ILE A 556 -14.77 -8.08 -21.60
N THR A 557 -14.74 -6.82 -21.15
CA THR A 557 -14.76 -5.65 -22.04
C THR A 557 -13.32 -5.19 -22.32
N GLY A 558 -12.77 -5.52 -23.49
CA GLY A 558 -11.47 -5.02 -23.98
C GLY A 558 -10.43 -6.11 -24.29
N ASN A 559 -9.36 -5.74 -25.02
CA ASN A 559 -8.17 -6.60 -25.17
C ASN A 559 -7.39 -6.54 -23.85
N ILE A 560 -7.64 -7.48 -22.94
CA ILE A 560 -7.07 -7.47 -21.60
C ILE A 560 -6.02 -8.59 -21.48
N GLY A 561 -4.76 -8.18 -21.34
CA GLY A 561 -3.62 -9.06 -21.06
C GLY A 561 -3.70 -9.80 -19.73
N SER A 562 -2.86 -10.83 -19.60
CA SER A 562 -2.61 -11.52 -18.34
C SER A 562 -1.26 -11.09 -17.74
N VAL A 563 -1.10 -11.29 -16.44
CA VAL A 563 0.11 -10.95 -15.68
C VAL A 563 0.83 -12.23 -15.26
N PHE A 564 2.12 -12.36 -15.56
CA PHE A 564 2.96 -13.49 -15.19
C PHE A 564 4.14 -13.03 -14.33
N GLY A 565 4.19 -13.45 -13.07
CA GLY A 565 5.19 -13.04 -12.07
C GLY A 565 6.59 -13.59 -12.32
N ASN A 566 6.74 -14.63 -13.14
CA ASN A 566 8.04 -15.13 -13.63
C ASN A 566 8.03 -15.28 -15.17
N ASP A 567 8.61 -16.35 -15.69
CA ASP A 567 8.74 -16.57 -17.13
C ASP A 567 7.39 -17.01 -17.75
N LEU A 568 7.15 -16.64 -19.00
CA LEU A 568 6.09 -17.20 -19.84
C LEU A 568 6.74 -17.91 -21.05
N HIS A 569 6.67 -19.24 -21.05
CA HIS A 569 7.17 -20.09 -22.12
C HIS A 569 6.02 -20.62 -22.98
N PHE A 570 5.97 -20.18 -24.22
CA PHE A 570 5.11 -20.72 -25.25
C PHE A 570 5.98 -21.53 -26.22
N SER A 571 5.84 -22.84 -26.32
CA SER A 571 6.74 -23.59 -27.21
C SER A 571 6.18 -24.87 -27.82
N ASN A 572 6.65 -25.20 -29.02
CA ASN A 572 6.28 -26.42 -29.74
C ASN A 572 4.77 -26.58 -29.97
N ASN A 573 4.00 -25.48 -30.00
CA ASN A 573 2.56 -25.52 -30.26
C ASN A 573 2.30 -25.46 -31.76
N ALA A 574 1.67 -26.48 -32.33
CA ALA A 574 1.57 -26.64 -33.78
C ALA A 574 0.50 -25.77 -34.46
N SER A 575 -0.36 -25.08 -33.71
CA SER A 575 -1.40 -24.20 -34.28
C SER A 575 -0.79 -22.96 -34.93
N THR A 576 -1.34 -22.54 -36.07
CA THR A 576 -0.92 -21.33 -36.81
C THR A 576 -1.84 -20.14 -36.55
N SER A 577 -2.69 -20.24 -35.54
CA SER A 577 -3.69 -19.23 -35.20
C SER A 577 -3.66 -18.87 -33.71
N SER A 578 -2.54 -19.13 -33.05
CA SER A 578 -2.32 -18.69 -31.68
C SER A 578 -1.90 -17.21 -31.64
N ASP A 579 -2.21 -16.53 -30.55
CA ASP A 579 -1.88 -15.12 -30.32
C ASP A 579 -1.43 -14.94 -28.87
N VAL A 580 -0.28 -14.28 -28.68
CA VAL A 580 0.24 -13.89 -27.36
C VAL A 580 0.46 -12.39 -27.39
N SER A 581 -0.45 -11.64 -26.75
CA SER A 581 -0.50 -10.18 -26.84
C SER A 581 -0.87 -9.53 -25.52
N ASN A 582 -0.43 -8.28 -25.35
CA ASN A 582 -0.79 -7.39 -24.23
C ASN A 582 -0.48 -7.92 -22.83
N ASN A 583 0.35 -8.97 -22.69
CA ASN A 583 0.67 -9.53 -21.38
C ASN A 583 1.79 -8.75 -20.70
N THR A 584 1.77 -8.71 -19.37
CA THR A 584 2.90 -8.27 -18.55
C THR A 584 3.58 -9.51 -17.99
N VAL A 585 4.84 -9.74 -18.36
CA VAL A 585 5.63 -10.92 -17.97
C VAL A 585 6.89 -10.43 -17.26
N PHE A 586 6.95 -10.59 -15.95
CA PHE A 586 8.05 -10.04 -15.14
C PHE A 586 9.40 -10.73 -15.43
N GLY A 587 9.37 -12.01 -15.79
CA GLY A 587 10.53 -12.73 -16.29
C GLY A 587 10.73 -12.55 -17.80
N ASN A 588 11.04 -13.66 -18.46
CA ASN A 588 11.23 -13.74 -19.90
C ASN A 588 9.95 -14.25 -20.56
N LEU A 589 9.60 -13.65 -21.69
CA LEU A 589 8.58 -14.17 -22.59
C LEU A 589 9.26 -14.79 -23.81
N GLU A 590 9.18 -16.11 -23.90
CA GLU A 590 9.80 -16.89 -24.96
C GLU A 590 8.76 -17.65 -25.79
N CYS A 591 8.79 -17.47 -27.11
CA CYS A 591 7.94 -18.22 -28.04
C CYS A 591 8.78 -18.98 -29.07
N ASN A 592 8.90 -20.30 -28.90
CA ASN A 592 9.91 -21.09 -29.59
C ASN A 592 9.32 -22.34 -30.27
N HIS A 593 9.64 -22.51 -31.56
CA HIS A 593 9.23 -23.67 -32.36
C HIS A 593 7.70 -23.85 -32.46
N ASP A 594 6.93 -22.78 -32.37
CA ASP A 594 5.49 -22.80 -32.55
C ASP A 594 5.12 -22.68 -34.05
N GLY A 595 3.89 -23.02 -34.38
CA GLY A 595 3.23 -22.50 -35.59
C GLY A 595 3.20 -20.97 -35.57
N ALA A 596 2.61 -20.35 -36.59
CA ALA A 596 2.53 -18.88 -36.59
C ALA A 596 1.81 -18.36 -35.33
N VAL A 597 2.56 -17.63 -34.49
CA VAL A 597 2.05 -16.93 -33.31
C VAL A 597 1.89 -15.46 -33.70
N GLY A 598 0.64 -14.98 -33.69
CA GLY A 598 0.36 -13.56 -33.80
C GLY A 598 0.67 -12.84 -32.49
N GLY A 599 0.82 -11.52 -32.56
CA GLY A 599 0.69 -10.69 -31.37
C GLY A 599 1.68 -9.54 -31.23
N GLY A 600 1.42 -8.70 -30.24
CA GLY A 600 2.18 -7.50 -29.91
C GLY A 600 1.71 -6.86 -28.60
N GLY A 601 2.43 -5.84 -28.13
CA GLY A 601 2.07 -5.13 -26.89
C GLY A 601 2.41 -5.88 -25.61
N ASN A 602 3.16 -6.98 -25.67
CA ASN A 602 3.67 -7.63 -24.46
C ASN A 602 4.79 -6.79 -23.83
N GLN A 603 4.82 -6.78 -22.51
CA GLN A 603 5.89 -6.20 -21.71
C GLN A 603 6.62 -7.35 -21.01
N ALA A 604 7.94 -7.46 -21.19
CA ALA A 604 8.72 -8.48 -20.51
C ALA A 604 10.16 -8.05 -20.24
N GLY A 605 10.80 -8.68 -19.24
CA GLY A 605 12.23 -8.48 -18.96
C GLY A 605 13.10 -8.82 -20.18
N HIS A 606 12.74 -9.89 -20.89
CA HIS A 606 13.29 -10.20 -22.22
C HIS A 606 12.21 -10.85 -23.09
N LEU A 607 12.08 -10.36 -24.33
CA LEU A 607 11.23 -10.96 -25.36
C LEU A 607 12.10 -11.81 -26.28
N SER A 608 11.73 -13.07 -26.56
CA SER A 608 12.47 -13.94 -27.48
C SER A 608 11.57 -14.73 -28.44
N GLY A 609 12.15 -15.16 -29.55
CA GLY A 609 11.49 -15.99 -30.55
C GLY A 609 10.34 -15.29 -31.29
N GLN A 610 9.22 -16.00 -31.51
CA GLN A 610 8.06 -15.54 -32.27
C GLN A 610 7.26 -14.43 -31.57
N CYS A 611 7.47 -14.22 -30.26
CA CYS A 611 6.77 -13.20 -29.45
C CYS A 611 7.50 -11.86 -29.37
N MET A 612 8.66 -11.72 -30.03
CA MET A 612 9.31 -10.41 -30.25
C MET A 612 8.57 -9.51 -31.25
N GLY A 613 7.50 -10.02 -31.87
CA GLY A 613 6.72 -9.35 -32.91
C GLY A 613 7.31 -9.54 -34.31
N THR A 614 6.43 -9.79 -35.28
CA THR A 614 6.70 -9.48 -36.69
C THR A 614 6.20 -8.06 -36.94
N LEU A 615 7.07 -7.15 -37.39
CA LEU A 615 6.65 -5.86 -37.94
C LEU A 615 5.59 -6.11 -39.02
N LEU A 616 4.34 -5.71 -38.78
CA LEU A 616 3.36 -5.56 -39.84
C LEU A 616 3.91 -4.51 -40.81
N PRO A 617 3.93 -4.76 -42.13
CA PRO A 617 4.33 -3.74 -43.09
C PRO A 617 3.34 -2.58 -42.99
N GLN A 618 3.85 -1.39 -42.66
CA GLN A 618 3.06 -0.17 -42.73
C GLN A 618 2.70 0.09 -44.19
N ASN A 619 1.40 0.23 -44.47
CA ASN A 619 0.88 0.89 -45.65
C ASN A 619 0.18 2.18 -45.22
#